data_AF-A0A9W8VEL5-F1
#
_entry.id   AF-A0A9W8VEL5-F1
#
_cell.length_a   1.000
_cell.length_b   1.000
_cell.length_c   1.000
_cell.angle_alpha   90.00
_cell.angle_beta   90.00
_cell.angle_gamma   90.00
#
_symmetry.space_group_name_H-M   'P 1'
#
loop_
_entity.id
_entity.type
_entity.pdbx_description
1 polymer ?
#
loop_
_entity_poly.entity_id
_entity_poly.type
_entity_poly.pdbx_seq_one_letter_code
_entity_poly.pdbx_strand_id
1 'polypeptide(L)'
;MIIATTWILMLNAVVGYQLIDDGTPMSIALIVASAAILLIGTGYIALDTGLSWTGYWDDSYDGPRNRNIALYVLYQLIPLIFLVAYFVLEAILVVRILGETRPMIYLVAAALLFAIGQVFNYAISKYICDGTSGKVDGALFQTFFTLLSVVMIWAFWSSITEDDWPMPVASTYP
;
A
#
# COMPACT_ATOMS: atom_id res chain seq x y z
N MET A 1 4.03 8.49 -6.10
CA MET A 1 2.67 8.05 -5.70
C MET A 1 2.71 6.90 -4.71
N ILE A 2 3.38 5.78 -5.03
CA ILE A 2 3.43 4.55 -4.19
C ILE A 2 3.84 4.81 -2.73
N ILE A 3 4.92 5.56 -2.52
CA ILE A 3 5.39 5.87 -1.16
C ILE A 3 4.38 6.69 -0.34
N ALA A 4 3.69 7.65 -0.98
CA ALA A 4 2.72 8.48 -0.30
C ALA A 4 1.46 7.69 0.08
N THR A 5 0.97 6.82 -0.82
CA THR A 5 -0.21 6.00 -0.54
C THR A 5 0.07 4.93 0.52
N THR A 6 1.22 4.27 0.47
CA THR A 6 1.62 3.30 1.50
C THR A 6 1.93 3.96 2.85
N TRP A 7 2.45 5.19 2.85
CA TRP A 7 2.59 6.02 4.05
C TRP A 7 1.24 6.35 4.68
N ILE A 8 0.27 6.82 3.88
CA ILE A 8 -1.08 7.10 4.36
C ILE A 8 -1.71 5.84 4.95
N LEU A 9 -1.58 4.69 4.28
CA LEU A 9 -2.09 3.41 4.75
C LEU A 9 -1.51 3.05 6.13
N MET A 10 -0.20 3.15 6.29
CA MET A 10 0.49 2.88 7.55
C MET A 10 0.05 3.83 8.68
N LEU A 11 -0.03 5.14 8.39
CA LEU A 11 -0.53 6.10 9.38
C LEU A 11 -1.99 5.87 9.76
N ASN A 12 -2.82 5.39 8.83
CA ASN A 12 -4.21 5.02 9.14
C ASN A 12 -4.27 3.93 10.21
N ALA A 13 -3.43 2.89 10.11
CA ALA A 13 -3.34 1.86 11.14
C ALA A 13 -2.87 2.42 12.49
N VAL A 14 -1.97 3.41 12.52
CA VAL A 14 -1.52 4.06 13.77
C VAL A 14 -2.66 4.86 14.42
N VAL A 15 -3.45 5.58 13.63
CA VAL A 15 -4.63 6.31 14.12
C VAL A 15 -5.69 5.38 14.68
N GLY A 16 -5.81 4.15 14.15
CA GLY A 16 -6.69 3.10 14.67
C GLY A 16 -6.43 2.71 16.13
N TYR A 17 -5.24 2.97 16.67
CA TYR A 17 -4.92 2.77 18.10
C TYR A 17 -5.42 3.90 19.01
N GLN A 18 -6.09 4.92 18.44
CA GLN A 18 -6.59 6.10 19.16
C GLN A 18 -5.48 6.87 19.92
N LEU A 19 -4.22 6.75 19.45
CA LEU A 19 -3.08 7.54 19.97
C LEU A 19 -3.22 9.03 19.65
N ILE A 20 -3.83 9.33 18.51
CA ILE A 20 -4.21 10.66 18.05
C ILE A 20 -5.70 10.57 17.73
N ASP A 21 -6.49 11.53 18.21
CA ASP A 21 -7.92 11.59 17.93
C ASP A 21 -8.16 11.59 16.42
N ASP A 22 -8.80 10.52 15.95
CA ASP A 22 -9.19 10.35 14.55
C ASP A 22 -10.17 11.46 14.13
N GLY A 23 -10.07 11.91 12.89
CA GLY A 23 -10.92 12.97 12.33
C GLY A 23 -10.61 14.39 12.83
N THR A 24 -9.64 14.59 13.73
CA THR A 24 -9.22 15.96 14.09
C THR A 24 -8.56 16.66 12.90
N PRO A 25 -8.77 17.98 12.72
CA PRO A 25 -8.12 18.75 11.66
C PRO A 25 -6.60 18.63 11.70
N MET A 26 -6.03 18.48 12.91
CA MET A 26 -4.59 18.27 13.11
C MET A 26 -4.15 16.90 12.60
N SER A 27 -4.87 15.81 12.91
CA SER A 27 -4.56 14.46 12.41
C SER A 27 -4.61 14.40 10.89
N ILE A 28 -5.68 14.93 10.29
CA ILE A 28 -5.85 14.99 8.83
C ILE A 28 -4.72 15.81 8.20
N ALA A 29 -4.41 16.98 8.75
CA ALA A 29 -3.34 17.83 8.24
C ALA A 29 -1.98 17.14 8.33
N LEU A 30 -1.69 16.42 9.41
CA LEU A 30 -0.44 15.67 9.58
C LEU A 30 -0.30 14.56 8.53
N ILE A 31 -1.34 13.76 8.31
CA ILE A 31 -1.34 12.68 7.31
C ILE A 31 -1.16 13.27 5.91
N VAL A 32 -1.96 14.27 5.55
CA VAL A 32 -1.94 14.87 4.21
C VAL A 32 -0.62 15.60 3.94
N ALA A 33 -0.15 16.42 4.89
CA ALA A 33 1.08 17.18 4.71
C ALA A 33 2.31 16.26 4.61
N SER A 34 2.42 15.25 5.49
CA SER A 34 3.53 14.30 5.45
C SER A 34 3.52 13.45 4.16
N ALA A 35 2.35 13.02 3.70
CA ALA A 35 2.20 12.33 2.43
C ALA A 35 2.55 13.22 1.23
N ALA A 36 2.15 14.50 1.26
CA ALA A 36 2.47 15.47 0.22
C ALA A 36 3.98 15.72 0.13
N ILE A 37 4.69 15.82 1.25
CA ILE A 37 6.15 15.94 1.29
C ILE A 37 6.81 14.72 0.62
N LEU A 38 6.38 13.50 0.97
CA LEU A 38 6.91 12.28 0.35
C LEU A 38 6.59 12.20 -1.14
N LEU A 39 5.40 12.64 -1.56
CA LEU A 39 4.98 12.67 -2.96
C LEU A 39 5.82 13.66 -3.77
N ILE A 40 5.96 14.90 -3.29
CA ILE A 40 6.70 15.97 -3.98
C ILE A 40 8.19 15.65 -4.00
N GLY A 41 8.77 15.21 -2.86
CA GLY A 41 10.19 14.85 -2.78
C GLY A 41 10.56 13.71 -3.71
N THR A 42 9.75 12.64 -3.74
CA THR A 42 9.97 11.52 -4.65
C THR A 42 9.70 11.90 -6.11
N GLY A 43 8.71 12.76 -6.35
CA GLY A 43 8.41 13.31 -7.67
C GLY A 43 9.57 14.13 -8.23
N TYR A 44 10.19 14.98 -7.41
CA TYR A 44 11.39 15.73 -7.78
C TYR A 44 12.54 14.79 -8.18
N ILE A 45 12.87 13.78 -7.36
CA ILE A 45 13.94 12.82 -7.67
C ILE A 45 13.65 12.07 -8.98
N ALA A 46 12.39 11.64 -9.18
CA ALA A 46 12.00 10.92 -10.38
C ALA A 46 12.05 11.81 -11.65
N LEU A 47 11.60 13.07 -11.55
CA LEU A 47 11.67 14.04 -12.65
C LEU A 47 13.12 14.39 -12.99
N ASP A 48 13.93 14.66 -11.98
CA ASP A 48 15.34 14.99 -12.19
C ASP A 48 16.11 13.81 -12.79
N THR A 49 15.83 12.59 -12.32
CA THR A 49 16.41 11.39 -12.93
C THR A 49 15.94 11.27 -14.38
N GLY A 50 14.63 11.23 -14.66
CA GLY A 50 14.13 10.88 -16.00
C GLY A 50 14.27 11.97 -17.07
N LEU A 51 14.33 13.25 -16.70
CA LEU A 51 14.39 14.39 -17.63
C LEU A 51 15.67 15.22 -17.50
N SER A 52 16.60 14.85 -16.62
CA SER A 52 17.86 15.57 -16.35
C SER A 52 17.64 17.08 -16.15
N TRP A 53 16.61 17.44 -15.37
CA TRP A 53 16.18 18.84 -15.22
C TRP A 53 17.24 19.69 -14.52
N THR A 54 17.81 19.20 -13.42
CA THR A 54 18.89 19.83 -12.65
C THR A 54 20.23 19.11 -12.82
N GLY A 55 20.22 17.88 -13.32
CA GLY A 55 21.41 17.06 -13.60
C GLY A 55 22.09 16.51 -12.35
N TYR A 56 21.48 16.64 -11.17
CA TYR A 56 22.06 16.16 -9.91
C TYR A 56 22.12 14.62 -9.86
N TRP A 57 21.13 13.94 -10.42
CA TRP A 57 21.07 12.48 -10.47
C TRP A 57 21.66 11.86 -11.74
N ASP A 58 22.36 12.62 -12.58
CA ASP A 58 22.87 12.14 -13.88
C ASP A 58 23.93 11.04 -13.73
N ASP A 59 24.65 10.98 -12.61
CA ASP A 59 25.54 9.86 -12.24
C ASP A 59 24.84 8.48 -12.27
N SER A 60 23.50 8.46 -12.19
CA SER A 60 22.69 7.24 -12.31
C SER A 60 22.74 6.62 -13.71
N TYR A 61 23.06 7.41 -14.74
CA TYR A 61 23.18 6.98 -16.14
C TYR A 61 24.55 6.41 -16.47
N ASP A 62 25.60 7.00 -15.90
CA ASP A 62 26.99 6.66 -16.21
C ASP A 62 27.47 5.36 -15.53
N GLY A 63 26.71 4.88 -14.55
CA GLY A 63 26.97 3.61 -13.87
C GLY A 63 26.53 2.38 -14.69
N PRO A 64 27.21 1.22 -14.53
CA PRO A 64 26.76 -0.01 -15.16
C PRO A 64 25.35 -0.37 -14.69
N ARG A 65 24.42 -0.49 -15.65
CA ARG A 65 23.00 -0.89 -15.50
C ARG A 65 22.00 0.18 -15.01
N ASN A 66 22.20 1.47 -15.29
CA ASN A 66 21.20 2.52 -15.01
C ASN A 66 20.69 2.48 -13.56
N ARG A 67 21.63 2.45 -12.60
CA ARG A 67 21.31 2.15 -11.20
C ARG A 67 20.99 3.42 -10.42
N ASN A 68 19.72 3.61 -10.06
CA ASN A 68 19.30 4.66 -9.14
C ASN A 68 18.86 4.08 -7.78
N ILE A 69 19.72 4.22 -6.77
CA ILE A 69 19.48 3.66 -5.42
C ILE A 69 18.39 4.43 -4.68
N ALA A 70 18.34 5.76 -4.84
CA ALA A 70 17.33 6.60 -4.21
C ALA A 70 15.91 6.20 -4.66
N LEU A 71 15.70 6.06 -5.98
CA LEU A 71 14.42 5.61 -6.51
C LEU A 71 14.11 4.17 -6.09
N TYR A 72 15.09 3.26 -6.07
CA TYR A 72 14.86 1.90 -5.58
C TYR A 72 14.36 1.88 -4.13
N VAL A 73 14.98 2.65 -3.23
CA VAL A 73 14.58 2.71 -1.83
C VAL A 73 13.19 3.35 -1.67
N LEU A 74 12.94 4.45 -2.38
CA LEU A 74 11.68 5.20 -2.28
C LEU A 74 10.48 4.49 -2.94
N TYR A 75 10.70 3.74 -4.02
CA TYR A 75 9.62 3.03 -4.72
C TYR A 75 9.41 1.60 -4.22
N GLN A 76 10.44 0.94 -3.69
CA GLN A 76 10.36 -0.46 -3.33
C GLN A 76 10.55 -0.72 -1.84
N LEU A 77 11.68 -0.32 -1.27
CA LEU A 77 12.09 -0.76 0.06
C LEU A 77 11.27 -0.11 1.17
N ILE A 78 11.13 1.22 1.14
CA ILE A 78 10.35 1.97 2.14
C ILE A 78 8.85 1.62 2.06
N PRO A 79 8.21 1.60 0.87
CA PRO A 79 6.82 1.17 0.77
C PRO A 79 6.59 -0.25 1.30
N LEU A 80 7.51 -1.18 1.08
CA LEU A 80 7.43 -2.53 1.63
C LEU A 80 7.47 -2.51 3.17
N ILE A 81 8.33 -1.70 3.76
CA ILE A 81 8.39 -1.51 5.22
C ILE A 81 7.05 -0.97 5.74
N PHE A 82 6.45 0.02 5.08
CA PHE A 82 5.15 0.57 5.47
C PHE A 82 4.02 -0.47 5.39
N LEU A 83 4.02 -1.31 4.36
CA LEU A 83 3.04 -2.40 4.23
C LEU A 83 3.20 -3.45 5.32
N VAL A 84 4.42 -3.83 5.67
CA VAL A 84 4.69 -4.78 6.77
C VAL A 84 4.29 -4.16 8.11
N ALA A 85 4.63 -2.90 8.35
CA ALA A 85 4.23 -2.19 9.55
C ALA A 85 2.71 -2.12 9.67
N TYR A 86 2.01 -1.76 8.60
CA TYR A 86 0.55 -1.77 8.51
C TYR A 86 -0.03 -3.14 8.86
N PHE A 87 0.45 -4.21 8.23
CA PHE A 87 0.00 -5.58 8.50
C PHE A 87 0.17 -5.97 9.97
N VAL A 88 1.33 -5.67 10.57
CA VAL A 88 1.62 -6.01 11.97
C VAL A 88 0.73 -5.21 12.92
N LEU A 89 0.58 -3.90 12.68
CA LEU A 89 -0.26 -3.03 13.51
C LEU A 89 -1.73 -3.48 13.47
N GLU A 90 -2.27 -3.74 12.30
CA GLU A 90 -3.66 -4.21 12.16
C GLU A 90 -3.86 -5.61 12.74
N ALA A 91 -2.90 -6.51 12.55
CA ALA A 91 -2.96 -7.85 13.14
C ALA A 91 -2.96 -7.80 14.67
N ILE A 92 -2.15 -6.93 15.27
CA ILE A 92 -2.16 -6.71 16.72
C ILE A 92 -3.50 -6.13 17.16
N LEU A 93 -4.03 -5.13 16.45
CA LEU A 93 -5.31 -4.51 16.75
C LEU A 93 -6.43 -5.56 16.77
N VAL A 94 -6.54 -6.36 15.72
CA VAL A 94 -7.59 -7.39 15.61
C VAL A 94 -7.43 -8.49 16.66
N VAL A 95 -6.23 -9.04 16.85
CA VAL A 95 -6.02 -10.19 17.75
C VAL A 95 -6.01 -9.79 19.22
N ARG A 96 -5.46 -8.62 19.56
CA ARG A 96 -5.26 -8.20 20.96
C ARG A 96 -6.33 -7.26 21.47
N ILE A 97 -6.86 -6.39 20.62
CA ILE A 97 -7.82 -5.36 21.04
C ILE A 97 -9.25 -5.86 20.79
N LEU A 98 -9.57 -6.30 19.56
CA LEU A 98 -10.91 -6.77 19.22
C LEU A 98 -11.17 -8.22 19.68
N GLY A 99 -10.14 -9.07 19.65
CA GLY A 99 -10.27 -10.48 20.04
C GLY A 99 -11.02 -11.34 19.01
N GLU A 100 -11.28 -10.82 17.81
CA GLU A 100 -11.97 -11.55 16.74
C GLU A 100 -10.98 -12.02 15.67
N THR A 101 -11.03 -13.29 15.30
CA THR A 101 -10.08 -13.85 14.31
C THR A 101 -10.60 -13.83 12.87
N ARG A 102 -11.86 -13.46 12.63
CA ARG A 102 -12.42 -13.43 11.27
C ARG A 102 -11.79 -12.35 10.39
N PRO A 103 -11.59 -11.10 10.85
CA PRO A 103 -10.95 -10.07 10.02
C PRO A 103 -9.53 -10.43 9.57
N MET A 104 -8.81 -11.25 10.35
CA MET A 104 -7.46 -11.72 9.99
C MET A 104 -7.42 -12.47 8.66
N ILE A 105 -8.51 -13.16 8.26
CA ILE A 105 -8.57 -13.87 6.98
C ILE A 105 -8.44 -12.87 5.83
N TYR A 106 -9.15 -11.75 5.90
CA TYR A 106 -9.10 -10.70 4.87
C TYR A 106 -7.74 -10.02 4.82
N LEU A 107 -7.16 -9.70 5.98
CA LEU A 107 -5.83 -9.08 6.06
C LEU A 107 -4.72 -9.97 5.49
N VAL A 108 -4.75 -11.28 5.82
CA VAL A 108 -3.80 -12.26 5.26
C VAL A 108 -4.03 -12.47 3.76
N ALA A 109 -5.30 -12.56 3.33
CA ALA A 109 -5.63 -12.67 1.91
C ALA A 109 -5.11 -11.47 1.11
N ALA A 110 -5.25 -10.25 1.64
CA ALA A 110 -4.69 -9.04 1.03
C ALA A 110 -3.16 -9.15 0.85
N ALA A 111 -2.44 -9.52 1.92
CA ALA A 111 -0.98 -9.66 1.87
C ALA A 111 -0.53 -10.73 0.85
N LEU A 112 -1.22 -11.87 0.81
CA LEU A 112 -0.94 -12.94 -0.15
C LEU A 112 -1.20 -12.50 -1.59
N LEU A 113 -2.33 -11.86 -1.86
CA LEU A 113 -2.66 -11.34 -3.20
C LEU A 113 -1.62 -10.32 -3.66
N PHE A 114 -1.21 -9.40 -2.79
CA PHE A 114 -0.15 -8.45 -3.10
C PHE A 114 1.17 -9.16 -3.42
N ALA A 115 1.59 -10.14 -2.59
CA ALA A 115 2.81 -10.90 -2.79
C ALA A 115 2.80 -11.68 -4.11
N ILE A 116 1.66 -12.31 -4.45
CA ILE A 116 1.46 -12.99 -5.75
C ILE A 116 1.64 -11.98 -6.89
N GLY A 117 1.06 -10.78 -6.79
CA GLY A 117 1.25 -9.71 -7.77
C GLY A 117 2.72 -9.34 -7.97
N GLN A 118 3.50 -9.23 -6.88
CA GLN A 118 4.94 -8.96 -6.97
C GLN A 118 5.71 -10.10 -7.64
N VAL A 119 5.36 -11.36 -7.36
CA VAL A 119 5.97 -12.54 -8.01
C VAL A 119 5.71 -12.52 -9.52
N PHE A 120 4.50 -12.15 -9.95
CA PHE A 120 4.19 -12.01 -11.38
C PHE A 120 5.07 -10.95 -12.06
N ASN A 121 5.27 -9.79 -11.42
CA ASN A 121 6.10 -8.72 -11.99
C ASN A 121 7.58 -9.08 -12.03
N TYR A 122 8.15 -9.58 -10.93
CA TYR A 122 9.61 -9.74 -10.82
C TYR A 122 10.14 -11.08 -11.30
N ALA A 123 9.40 -12.18 -11.10
CA ALA A 123 9.89 -13.52 -11.40
C ALA A 123 9.29 -14.09 -12.69
N ILE A 124 7.98 -13.89 -12.89
CA ILE A 124 7.24 -14.59 -13.97
C ILE A 124 7.19 -13.74 -15.26
N SER A 125 7.33 -12.41 -15.15
CA SER A 125 7.14 -11.47 -16.27
C SER A 125 7.91 -11.83 -17.54
N LYS A 126 9.18 -12.27 -17.42
CA LYS A 126 9.99 -12.70 -18.57
C LYS A 126 9.32 -13.85 -19.35
N TYR A 127 8.86 -14.87 -18.64
CA TYR A 127 8.24 -16.05 -19.26
C TYR A 127 6.91 -15.69 -19.95
N ILE A 128 6.14 -14.77 -19.38
CA ILE A 128 4.90 -14.27 -19.98
C ILE A 128 5.19 -13.43 -21.22
N CYS A 129 6.18 -12.54 -21.15
CA CYS A 129 6.58 -11.68 -22.27
C CYS A 129 7.08 -12.53 -23.46
N ASP A 130 7.97 -13.48 -23.21
CA ASP A 130 8.49 -14.41 -24.23
C ASP A 130 7.37 -15.28 -24.82
N GLY A 131 6.47 -15.80 -23.98
CA GLY A 131 5.36 -16.67 -24.40
C GLY A 131 4.25 -15.96 -25.17
N THR A 132 4.06 -14.65 -24.96
CA THR A 132 3.02 -13.85 -25.65
C THR A 132 3.56 -13.04 -26.83
N SER A 133 4.83 -13.25 -27.19
CA SER A 133 5.54 -12.45 -28.22
C SER A 133 5.50 -10.95 -27.90
N GLY A 134 5.68 -10.59 -26.62
CA GLY A 134 5.75 -9.21 -26.15
C GLY A 134 4.41 -8.46 -26.11
N LYS A 135 3.27 -9.16 -26.26
CA LYS A 135 1.95 -8.52 -26.21
C LYS A 135 1.48 -8.23 -24.78
N VAL A 136 1.89 -9.07 -23.83
CA VAL A 136 1.51 -8.97 -22.41
C VAL A 136 2.75 -9.23 -21.56
N ASP A 137 2.87 -8.52 -20.45
CA ASP A 137 3.92 -8.70 -19.46
C ASP A 137 3.32 -9.05 -18.08
N GLY A 138 4.20 -9.27 -17.09
CA GLY A 138 3.78 -9.51 -15.72
C GLY A 138 3.10 -8.30 -15.04
N ALA A 139 3.20 -7.09 -15.60
CA ALA A 139 2.65 -5.88 -14.99
C ALA A 139 1.11 -5.87 -15.04
N LEU A 140 0.51 -6.45 -16.08
CA LEU A 140 -0.95 -6.65 -16.16
C LEU A 140 -1.46 -7.47 -14.97
N PHE A 141 -0.82 -8.62 -14.72
CA PHE A 141 -1.20 -9.50 -13.61
C PHE A 141 -0.90 -8.88 -12.25
N GLN A 142 0.25 -8.23 -12.10
CA GLN A 142 0.59 -7.50 -10.90
C GLN A 142 -0.46 -6.45 -10.56
N THR A 143 -0.93 -5.68 -11.54
CA THR A 143 -1.99 -4.68 -11.34
C THR A 143 -3.30 -5.32 -10.90
N PHE A 144 -3.71 -6.42 -11.55
CA PHE A 144 -4.92 -7.15 -11.20
C PHE A 144 -4.88 -7.71 -9.76
N PHE A 145 -3.80 -8.39 -9.37
CA PHE A 145 -3.64 -8.92 -8.02
C PHE A 145 -3.48 -7.82 -6.97
N THR A 146 -2.86 -6.69 -7.32
CA THR A 146 -2.80 -5.51 -6.44
C THR A 146 -4.20 -4.92 -6.22
N LEU A 147 -5.04 -4.85 -7.26
CA LEU A 147 -6.43 -4.43 -7.13
C LEU A 147 -7.21 -5.36 -6.19
N LEU A 148 -7.08 -6.68 -6.37
CA LEU A 148 -7.72 -7.66 -5.46
C LEU A 148 -7.22 -7.51 -4.02
N SER A 149 -5.92 -7.23 -3.82
CA SER A 149 -5.37 -6.94 -2.50
C SER A 149 -6.03 -5.70 -1.87
N VAL A 150 -6.24 -4.63 -2.63
CA VAL A 150 -6.93 -3.42 -2.13
C VAL A 150 -8.39 -3.73 -1.77
N VAL A 151 -9.08 -4.55 -2.56
CA VAL A 151 -10.46 -5.00 -2.24
C VAL A 151 -10.50 -5.80 -0.95
N MET A 152 -9.51 -6.66 -0.68
CA MET A 152 -9.42 -7.39 0.60
C MET A 152 -9.09 -6.48 1.78
N ILE A 153 -8.29 -5.42 1.60
CA ILE A 153 -8.10 -4.39 2.64
C ILE A 153 -9.41 -3.64 2.92
N TRP A 154 -10.18 -3.32 1.89
CA TRP A 154 -11.50 -2.71 2.08
C TRP A 154 -12.46 -3.65 2.82
N ALA A 155 -12.49 -4.94 2.48
CA ALA A 155 -13.30 -5.94 3.18
C ALA A 155 -12.86 -6.10 4.65
N PHE A 156 -11.56 -6.07 4.91
CA PHE A 156 -10.99 -6.04 6.25
C PHE A 156 -11.51 -4.83 7.05
N TRP A 157 -11.43 -3.62 6.48
CA TRP A 157 -11.95 -2.41 7.12
C TRP A 157 -13.46 -2.49 7.39
N SER A 158 -14.27 -2.90 6.41
CA SER A 158 -15.71 -3.09 6.61
C SER A 158 -15.98 -4.07 7.76
N SER A 159 -15.25 -5.19 7.84
CA SER A 159 -15.45 -6.19 8.91
C SER A 159 -15.14 -5.68 10.32
N ILE A 160 -14.19 -4.75 10.48
CA ILE A 160 -13.87 -4.18 11.81
C ILE A 160 -14.77 -2.99 12.16
N THR A 161 -15.51 -2.41 11.21
CA THR A 161 -16.36 -1.22 11.44
C THR A 161 -17.86 -1.48 11.44
N GLU A 162 -18.36 -2.54 10.76
CA GLU A 162 -19.79 -2.74 10.53
C GLU A 162 -20.43 -3.85 11.39
N ASP A 163 -19.65 -4.71 12.06
CA ASP A 163 -20.17 -5.78 12.93
C ASP A 163 -20.76 -5.26 14.27
N ASP A 164 -20.85 -3.93 14.46
CA ASP A 164 -21.30 -3.26 15.71
C ASP A 164 -22.65 -2.51 15.62
N TRP A 165 -23.43 -2.62 14.53
CA TRP A 165 -24.82 -2.13 14.54
C TRP A 165 -25.79 -3.26 14.86
N PRO A 166 -26.34 -3.34 16.09
CA PRO A 166 -27.60 -4.04 16.30
C PRO A 166 -28.66 -3.28 15.51
N MET A 167 -28.88 -3.69 14.26
CA MET A 167 -30.06 -3.27 13.51
C MET A 167 -31.25 -3.58 14.40
N PRO A 168 -32.07 -2.58 14.80
CA PRO A 168 -33.28 -2.87 15.55
C PRO A 168 -34.06 -3.85 14.70
N VAL A 169 -34.21 -5.09 15.17
CA VAL A 169 -35.23 -5.99 14.68
C VAL A 169 -36.51 -5.19 14.79
N ALA A 170 -37.02 -4.73 13.64
CA ALA A 170 -38.20 -3.90 13.56
C ALA A 170 -39.28 -4.64 14.33
N SER A 171 -39.56 -4.14 15.54
CA SER A 171 -40.51 -4.71 16.47
C SER A 171 -41.85 -4.69 15.75
N THR A 172 -42.23 -5.84 15.22
CA THR A 172 -43.48 -6.01 14.51
C THR A 172 -44.55 -6.14 15.59
N TYR A 173 -45.07 -5.00 16.03
CA TYR A 173 -46.31 -4.94 16.80
C TYR A 173 -47.33 -4.12 16.01
N PRO A 174 -48.53 -4.66 15.74
CA PRO A 174 -49.75 -3.90 15.92
C PRO A 174 -50.03 -3.64 17.41
#